data_AF-A0A2E1BFX2-F1
#
_entry.id   AF-A0A2E1BFX2-F1
#
_cell.length_a   1.000
_cell.length_b   1.000
_cell.length_c   1.000
_cell.angle_alpha   90.00
_cell.angle_beta   90.00
_cell.angle_gamma   90.00
#
_symmetry.space_group_name_H-M   'P 1'
#
loop_
_entity.id
_entity.type
_entity.pdbx_description
1 polymer ?
#
loop_
_entity_poly.entity_id
_entity_poly.type
_entity_poly.pdbx_seq_one_letter_code
_entity_poly.pdbx_strand_id
1 'polypeptide(L)'
;MSDKINNSDDQRTHEFSKYLRKFEVPHVLNLERGGNLENVEIAYETYGKLNSDKSNCILICHAITGDSHVAKHNEKDLPGWWEIMVGPGKPIDTNKFFVVCSNVLGGCRGTTGPNSKNPKTNNYYGADFPVITIKDMVLLQKILIDSLDIKQLLGVVGGSLGGFQCLEWATQYPEMIKTCLPIASSPRLTTQGLAFDVVARNAIISDPNFNSGDYYDFENKPDIGLALARMLGHITYLSRESMNEKFEIDRNNPRNISTSFEKKFSVGSYLAYQGERFVERFDANSYVTLSTALDLFDLGSEKKQLKENLSKSKCKWMIISFTSDWLYPPYQSFDIVDALLSESKNVSYCNIKSNSGHDAFLLSTDIESYGEITREFFSNAFNFDNKKSKNTKVNTKVKIGLTNRIDFQYISDLIPENSTILDLGCENGELIKNLSITGFSNSLGVEINQSNVIECISSDIQVVHSDLDSILLKFYDNQFDVAVLSQTLQSIKNVEKILKQMTRVAEYSIVSFPNFAFKPMREMFFNEGKAPKIKGWYGYNWYDTPNVRFPSIDDFKEFCDDKNINIEKSLYLDTINNKKIIDDPNLNADSAIFLIS
;
A
#
# COMPACT_ATOMS: atom_id res chain seq x y z
N MET A 1 0.12 -31.64 10.70
CA MET A 1 -0.72 -30.54 11.24
C MET A 1 -0.15 -29.27 10.65
N SER A 2 -0.68 -28.83 9.50
CA SER A 2 -0.28 -27.56 8.91
C SER A 2 -0.79 -26.45 9.83
N ASP A 3 0.06 -25.46 10.12
CA ASP A 3 -0.36 -24.23 10.77
C ASP A 3 -1.52 -23.65 9.97
N LYS A 4 -2.73 -23.69 10.55
CA LYS A 4 -3.91 -23.16 9.91
C LYS A 4 -3.66 -21.67 9.70
N ILE A 5 -3.61 -21.23 8.43
CA ILE A 5 -3.73 -19.84 8.04
C ILE A 5 -5.06 -19.35 8.63
N ASN A 6 -5.00 -18.74 9.82
CA ASN A 6 -6.18 -18.30 10.55
C ASN A 6 -6.43 -16.85 10.14
N ASN A 7 -7.41 -16.63 9.28
CA ASN A 7 -7.95 -15.30 9.06
C ASN A 7 -8.56 -14.81 10.38
N SER A 8 -8.12 -13.65 10.86
CA SER A 8 -8.64 -13.09 12.12
C SER A 8 -10.14 -12.77 12.02
N ASP A 9 -10.66 -12.50 10.81
CA ASP A 9 -12.09 -12.33 10.54
C ASP A 9 -12.91 -13.61 10.84
N ASP A 10 -12.31 -14.79 10.64
CA ASP A 10 -12.96 -16.08 10.90
C ASP A 10 -13.20 -16.32 12.40
N GLN A 11 -12.61 -15.53 13.30
CA GLN A 11 -12.78 -15.68 14.75
C GLN A 11 -13.87 -14.78 15.34
N ARG A 12 -14.43 -13.86 14.55
CA ARG A 12 -15.45 -12.92 15.02
C ARG A 12 -16.80 -13.59 15.28
N THR A 13 -17.53 -13.01 16.23
CA THR A 13 -18.89 -13.40 16.61
C THR A 13 -19.89 -12.26 16.36
N HIS A 14 -21.16 -12.47 16.70
CA HIS A 14 -22.20 -11.45 16.71
C HIS A 14 -22.17 -10.59 17.98
N GLU A 15 -21.40 -10.98 19.00
CA GLU A 15 -21.32 -10.26 20.26
C GLU A 15 -20.58 -8.93 20.10
N PHE A 16 -21.01 -7.91 20.84
CA PHE A 16 -20.32 -6.64 20.91
C PHE A 16 -19.23 -6.66 21.98
N SER A 17 -18.09 -6.02 21.69
CA SER A 17 -17.08 -5.80 22.73
C SER A 17 -17.65 -4.96 23.86
N LYS A 18 -17.23 -5.26 25.09
CA LYS A 18 -17.56 -4.48 26.29
C LYS A 18 -16.95 -3.07 26.27
N TYR A 19 -16.02 -2.82 25.34
CA TYR A 19 -15.34 -1.55 25.16
C TYR A 19 -16.01 -0.66 24.12
N LEU A 20 -17.08 -1.14 23.46
CA LEU A 20 -17.84 -0.37 22.50
C LEU A 20 -18.40 0.89 23.13
N ARG A 21 -18.10 2.04 22.52
CA ARG A 21 -18.65 3.35 22.90
C ARG A 21 -19.62 3.81 21.83
N LYS A 22 -20.57 4.63 22.25
CA LYS A 22 -21.57 5.25 21.39
C LYS A 22 -21.49 6.76 21.53
N PHE A 23 -21.50 7.46 20.40
CA PHE A 23 -21.54 8.91 20.34
C PHE A 23 -22.75 9.34 19.53
N GLU A 24 -23.63 10.13 20.14
CA GLU A 24 -24.80 10.69 19.45
C GLU A 24 -24.40 11.97 18.71
N VAL A 25 -24.67 12.01 17.41
CA VAL A 25 -24.39 13.17 16.56
C VAL A 25 -25.34 14.30 16.97
N PRO A 26 -24.81 15.47 17.37
CA PRO A 26 -25.63 16.52 17.99
C PRO A 26 -26.52 17.31 17.02
N HIS A 27 -26.49 16.97 15.72
CA HIS A 27 -27.21 17.66 14.67
C HIS A 27 -27.67 16.69 13.58
N VAL A 28 -28.61 17.15 12.76
CA VAL A 28 -29.11 16.40 11.60
C VAL A 28 -27.98 16.21 10.58
N LEU A 29 -27.75 14.96 10.18
CA LEU A 29 -26.75 14.62 9.17
C LEU A 29 -27.37 14.75 7.77
N ASN A 30 -26.88 15.70 6.98
CA ASN A 30 -27.27 15.84 5.58
C ASN A 30 -26.37 14.96 4.69
N LEU A 31 -26.99 14.19 3.81
CA LEU A 31 -26.29 13.21 2.97
C LEU A 31 -25.93 13.78 1.59
N GLU A 32 -24.84 13.29 1.00
CA GLU A 32 -24.31 13.76 -0.27
C GLU A 32 -25.33 13.66 -1.42
N ARG A 33 -26.08 12.56 -1.50
CA ARG A 33 -27.08 12.32 -2.56
C ARG A 33 -28.47 12.88 -2.21
N GLY A 34 -28.56 13.70 -1.16
CA GLY A 34 -29.80 14.24 -0.64
C GLY A 34 -30.45 13.37 0.44
N GLY A 35 -31.41 13.96 1.16
CA GLY A 35 -31.98 13.35 2.36
C GLY A 35 -31.20 13.69 3.63
N ASN A 36 -31.73 13.26 4.77
CA ASN A 36 -31.10 13.48 6.07
C ASN A 36 -31.37 12.32 7.05
N LEU A 37 -30.49 12.21 8.04
CA LEU A 37 -30.64 11.31 9.17
C LEU A 37 -30.65 12.11 10.48
N GLU A 38 -31.61 11.81 11.33
CA GLU A 38 -31.78 12.39 12.67
C GLU A 38 -31.34 11.37 13.73
N ASN A 39 -30.87 11.85 14.88
CA ASN A 39 -30.42 11.02 16.02
C ASN A 39 -29.41 9.94 15.60
N VAL A 40 -28.45 10.31 14.75
CA VAL A 40 -27.41 9.39 14.28
C VAL A 40 -26.49 9.03 15.45
N GLU A 41 -26.22 7.75 15.62
CA GLU A 41 -25.29 7.22 16.61
C GLU A 41 -24.07 6.64 15.91
N ILE A 42 -22.88 6.90 16.45
CA ILE A 42 -21.60 6.37 16.01
C ILE A 42 -21.10 5.38 17.04
N ALA A 43 -20.97 4.11 16.66
CA ALA A 43 -20.31 3.11 17.47
C ALA A 43 -18.81 3.09 17.18
N TYR A 44 -17.98 3.20 18.21
CA TYR A 44 -16.54 3.29 18.05
C TYR A 44 -15.78 2.70 19.25
N GLU A 45 -14.52 2.36 19.01
CA GLU A 45 -13.58 1.92 20.03
C GLU A 45 -12.27 2.70 19.92
N THR A 46 -11.54 2.75 21.03
CA THR A 46 -10.26 3.47 21.12
C THR A 46 -9.21 2.62 21.81
N TYR A 47 -7.99 2.59 21.28
CA TYR A 47 -6.88 1.81 21.82
C TYR A 47 -5.68 2.70 22.14
N GLY A 48 -4.90 2.34 23.17
CA GLY A 48 -3.76 3.14 23.60
C GLY A 48 -4.17 4.44 24.30
N LYS A 49 -3.26 5.42 24.35
CA LYS A 49 -3.46 6.68 25.08
C LYS A 49 -3.11 7.89 24.21
N LEU A 50 -4.06 8.82 24.12
CA LEU A 50 -3.85 10.12 23.45
C LEU A 50 -2.82 10.94 24.23
N ASN A 51 -1.80 11.45 23.54
CA ASN A 51 -0.78 12.30 24.14
C ASN A 51 -1.31 13.73 24.39
N SER A 52 -0.53 14.54 25.14
CA SER A 52 -0.98 15.85 25.61
C SER A 52 -1.25 16.87 24.50
N ASP A 53 -0.49 16.80 23.41
CA ASP A 53 -0.64 17.64 22.21
C ASP A 53 -1.54 17.00 21.14
N LYS A 54 -2.09 15.81 21.42
CA LYS A 54 -3.02 15.04 20.58
C LYS A 54 -2.48 14.73 19.17
N SER A 55 -1.16 14.63 19.03
CA SER A 55 -0.46 14.40 17.76
C SER A 55 -0.27 12.93 17.39
N ASN A 56 -0.63 11.98 18.28
CA ASN A 56 -0.42 10.54 18.09
C ASN A 56 -1.67 9.75 17.68
N CYS A 57 -2.71 10.41 17.17
CA CYS A 57 -3.97 9.74 16.82
C CYS A 57 -3.94 9.12 15.42
N ILE A 58 -4.22 7.80 15.32
CA ILE A 58 -4.41 7.09 14.05
C ILE A 58 -5.88 6.65 13.94
N LEU A 59 -6.52 6.98 12.82
CA LEU A 59 -7.87 6.50 12.50
C LEU A 59 -7.79 5.25 11.61
N ILE A 60 -8.42 4.17 12.05
CA ILE A 60 -8.56 2.93 11.28
C ILE A 60 -9.94 2.89 10.64
N CYS A 61 -9.96 2.75 9.32
CA CYS A 61 -11.16 2.57 8.51
C CYS A 61 -11.31 1.09 8.15
N HIS A 62 -12.40 0.46 8.61
CA HIS A 62 -12.59 -0.98 8.41
C HIS A 62 -13.13 -1.32 7.00
N ALA A 63 -12.92 -2.57 6.57
CA ALA A 63 -13.42 -3.11 5.30
C ALA A 63 -14.95 -3.38 5.33
N ILE A 64 -15.56 -3.79 4.21
CA ILE A 64 -17.02 -3.90 4.05
C ILE A 64 -17.75 -4.67 5.17
N THR A 65 -17.17 -5.78 5.64
CA THR A 65 -17.78 -6.60 6.70
C THR A 65 -17.19 -6.36 8.09
N GLY A 66 -16.25 -5.41 8.21
CA GLY A 66 -15.57 -5.02 9.45
C GLY A 66 -16.50 -4.32 10.45
N ASP A 67 -15.92 -3.92 11.59
CA ASP A 67 -16.59 -3.10 12.60
C ASP A 67 -15.55 -2.28 13.40
N SER A 68 -15.98 -1.58 14.44
CA SER A 68 -15.10 -0.80 15.32
C SER A 68 -14.12 -1.67 16.13
N HIS A 69 -14.35 -2.99 16.23
CA HIS A 69 -13.59 -3.87 17.11
C HIS A 69 -12.35 -4.44 16.40
N VAL A 70 -11.30 -3.64 16.37
CA VAL A 70 -10.06 -3.92 15.62
C VAL A 70 -9.21 -5.01 16.30
N ALA A 71 -9.08 -4.96 17.62
CA ALA A 71 -8.27 -5.89 18.39
C ALA A 71 -8.83 -6.02 19.83
N LYS A 72 -8.35 -7.04 20.55
CA LYS A 72 -8.60 -7.20 21.98
C LYS A 72 -8.08 -6.00 22.78
N HIS A 73 -8.88 -5.50 23.71
CA HIS A 73 -8.41 -4.56 24.73
C HIS A 73 -7.64 -5.24 25.86
N ASN A 74 -7.95 -6.51 26.14
CA ASN A 74 -7.22 -7.39 27.05
C ASN A 74 -7.54 -8.87 26.74
N GLU A 75 -6.89 -9.79 27.46
CA GLU A 75 -7.04 -11.25 27.26
C GLU A 75 -8.46 -11.81 27.38
N LYS A 76 -9.36 -11.11 28.09
CA LYS A 76 -10.76 -11.53 28.29
C LYS A 76 -11.72 -10.93 27.27
N ASP A 77 -11.23 -10.11 26.36
CA ASP A 77 -12.02 -9.48 25.31
C ASP A 77 -12.17 -10.40 24.09
N LEU A 78 -13.13 -10.05 23.23
CA LEU A 78 -13.38 -10.77 21.98
C LEU A 78 -12.19 -10.58 21.01
N PRO A 79 -11.90 -11.55 20.13
CA PRO A 79 -10.90 -11.35 19.07
C PRO A 79 -11.39 -10.28 18.07
N GLY A 80 -10.52 -9.32 17.76
CA GLY A 80 -10.79 -8.30 16.74
C GLY A 80 -10.38 -8.73 15.33
N TRP A 81 -10.89 -8.01 14.32
CA TRP A 81 -10.66 -8.33 12.90
C TRP A 81 -9.25 -7.99 12.40
N TRP A 82 -8.45 -7.24 13.17
CA TRP A 82 -7.07 -6.89 12.83
C TRP A 82 -6.11 -7.12 13.99
N GLU A 83 -6.37 -8.18 14.76
CA GLU A 83 -5.58 -8.57 15.93
C GLU A 83 -4.08 -8.64 15.61
N ILE A 84 -3.67 -9.05 14.41
CA ILE A 84 -2.25 -9.14 14.03
C ILE A 84 -1.56 -7.77 13.85
N MET A 85 -2.32 -6.71 13.61
CA MET A 85 -1.80 -5.37 13.30
C MET A 85 -1.84 -4.40 14.48
N VAL A 86 -2.87 -4.48 15.33
CA VAL A 86 -3.13 -3.48 16.38
C VAL A 86 -2.94 -4.06 17.78
N GLY A 87 -2.12 -3.39 18.59
CA GLY A 87 -1.89 -3.75 19.99
C GLY A 87 -0.48 -3.41 20.47
N PRO A 88 -0.14 -3.74 21.73
CA PRO A 88 1.16 -3.42 22.30
C PRO A 88 2.30 -4.08 21.51
N GLY A 89 3.22 -3.29 20.96
CA GLY A 89 4.38 -3.77 20.19
C GLY A 89 4.06 -4.30 18.79
N LYS A 90 2.80 -4.33 18.37
CA LYS A 90 2.38 -4.73 17.00
C LYS A 90 2.64 -3.60 15.99
N PRO A 91 2.46 -3.81 14.67
CA PRO A 91 2.71 -2.78 13.65
C PRO A 91 2.12 -1.41 13.98
N ILE A 92 0.85 -1.38 14.38
CA ILE A 92 0.20 -0.21 14.98
C ILE A 92 0.29 -0.37 16.51
N ASP A 93 1.39 0.14 17.05
CA ASP A 93 1.76 -0.02 18.46
C ASP A 93 0.93 0.89 19.39
N THR A 94 0.01 0.30 20.14
CA THR A 94 -0.86 1.03 21.08
C THR A 94 -0.15 1.53 22.33
N ASN A 95 1.13 1.15 22.55
CA ASN A 95 1.97 1.81 23.55
C ASN A 95 2.42 3.21 23.09
N LYS A 96 2.40 3.48 21.78
CA LYS A 96 2.85 4.74 21.17
C LYS A 96 1.68 5.57 20.63
N PHE A 97 0.72 4.92 20.01
CA PHE A 97 -0.36 5.57 19.28
C PHE A 97 -1.69 5.47 20.02
N PHE A 98 -2.52 6.49 19.84
CA PHE A 98 -3.94 6.44 20.17
C PHE A 98 -4.71 6.07 18.90
N VAL A 99 -5.35 4.91 18.91
CA VAL A 99 -6.07 4.40 17.75
C VAL A 99 -7.55 4.63 17.96
N VAL A 100 -8.24 5.10 16.92
CA VAL A 100 -9.70 5.21 16.88
C VAL A 100 -10.20 4.35 15.71
N CYS A 101 -11.26 3.58 15.93
CA CYS A 101 -11.99 2.93 14.84
C CYS A 101 -13.49 3.05 15.12
N SER A 102 -14.24 3.52 14.13
CA SER A 102 -15.71 3.61 14.19
C SER A 102 -16.33 2.67 13.19
N ASN A 103 -17.43 2.03 13.56
CA ASN A 103 -18.27 1.32 12.60
C ASN A 103 -18.86 2.34 11.59
N VAL A 104 -18.85 2.01 10.31
CA VAL A 104 -19.32 2.90 9.23
C VAL A 104 -20.83 3.17 9.32
N LEU A 105 -21.23 4.34 8.80
CA LEU A 105 -22.64 4.65 8.51
C LEU A 105 -23.23 3.59 7.58
N GLY A 106 -24.46 3.16 7.83
CA GLY A 106 -25.11 2.11 7.04
C GLY A 106 -24.64 0.68 7.37
N GLY A 107 -23.67 0.52 8.27
CA GLY A 107 -23.29 -0.78 8.83
C GLY A 107 -24.30 -1.28 9.86
N CYS A 108 -24.05 -2.48 10.39
CA CYS A 108 -24.97 -3.15 11.32
C CYS A 108 -24.39 -3.40 12.71
N ARG A 109 -23.23 -2.81 13.02
CA ARG A 109 -22.45 -3.06 14.25
C ARG A 109 -22.42 -1.83 15.16
N GLY A 110 -23.61 -1.30 15.45
CA GLY A 110 -23.84 -0.25 16.45
C GLY A 110 -24.05 1.15 15.87
N THR A 111 -23.26 1.56 14.85
CA THR A 111 -23.52 2.83 14.13
C THR A 111 -24.85 2.76 13.39
N THR A 112 -25.55 3.89 13.28
CA THR A 112 -26.84 3.99 12.58
C THR A 112 -26.76 3.40 11.17
N GLY A 113 -27.67 2.47 10.89
CA GLY A 113 -27.82 1.79 9.61
C GLY A 113 -29.26 1.31 9.41
N PRO A 114 -29.53 0.51 8.36
CA PRO A 114 -30.88 0.00 8.07
C PRO A 114 -31.53 -0.76 9.24
N ASN A 115 -30.71 -1.42 10.06
CA ASN A 115 -31.15 -2.15 11.26
C ASN A 115 -31.36 -1.27 12.51
N SER A 116 -31.26 0.05 12.37
CA SER A 116 -31.52 1.01 13.46
C SER A 116 -32.98 1.46 13.45
N LYS A 117 -33.46 1.98 14.59
CA LYS A 117 -34.82 2.55 14.68
C LYS A 117 -34.88 3.94 14.03
N ASN A 118 -35.86 4.13 13.15
CA ASN A 118 -36.16 5.42 12.55
C ASN A 118 -36.91 6.28 13.59
N PRO A 119 -36.39 7.46 13.98
CA PRO A 119 -37.01 8.29 15.02
C PRO A 119 -38.38 8.85 14.60
N LYS A 120 -38.69 8.91 13.29
CA LYS A 120 -39.96 9.43 12.77
C LYS A 120 -41.09 8.42 12.85
N THR A 121 -40.79 7.13 12.67
CA THR A 121 -41.79 6.06 12.62
C THR A 121 -41.73 5.10 13.81
N ASN A 122 -40.61 5.11 14.55
CA ASN A 122 -40.26 4.16 15.60
C ASN A 122 -40.14 2.69 15.13
N ASN A 123 -40.22 2.45 13.81
CA ASN A 123 -39.92 1.17 13.18
C ASN A 123 -38.43 1.10 12.82
N TYR A 124 -37.95 -0.05 12.36
CA TYR A 124 -36.61 -0.10 11.75
C TYR A 124 -36.59 0.76 10.49
N TYR A 125 -35.42 1.31 10.12
CA TYR A 125 -35.29 2.02 8.84
C TYR A 125 -35.55 1.08 7.67
N GLY A 126 -34.94 -0.11 7.67
CA GLY A 126 -35.10 -1.11 6.61
C GLY A 126 -35.01 -0.53 5.22
N ALA A 127 -36.07 -0.70 4.42
CA ALA A 127 -36.12 -0.22 3.05
C ALA A 127 -36.03 1.31 2.94
N ASP A 128 -36.44 2.05 3.98
CA ASP A 128 -36.43 3.51 4.03
C ASP A 128 -35.05 4.10 4.37
N PHE A 129 -34.03 3.26 4.65
CA PHE A 129 -32.68 3.77 4.89
C PHE A 129 -32.14 4.44 3.62
N PRO A 130 -31.65 5.70 3.70
CA PRO A 130 -31.24 6.44 2.51
C PRO A 130 -29.98 5.84 1.86
N VAL A 131 -29.83 6.08 0.56
CA VAL A 131 -28.58 5.78 -0.14
C VAL A 131 -27.48 6.70 0.40
N ILE A 132 -26.43 6.10 0.92
CA ILE A 132 -25.25 6.79 1.44
C ILE A 132 -24.04 6.61 0.51
N THR A 133 -23.03 7.47 0.68
CA THR A 133 -21.75 7.36 -0.02
C THR A 133 -20.59 7.21 0.96
N ILE A 134 -19.39 6.92 0.43
CA ILE A 134 -18.15 6.92 1.23
C ILE A 134 -17.91 8.28 1.91
N LYS A 135 -18.28 9.37 1.25
CA LYS A 135 -18.20 10.72 1.81
C LYS A 135 -19.08 10.90 3.04
N ASP A 136 -20.28 10.32 3.04
CA ASP A 136 -21.16 10.34 4.22
C ASP A 136 -20.55 9.55 5.38
N MET A 137 -19.89 8.42 5.09
CA MET A 137 -19.16 7.65 6.11
C MET A 137 -18.01 8.45 6.72
N VAL A 138 -17.22 9.12 5.88
CA VAL A 138 -16.08 9.95 6.29
C VAL A 138 -16.55 11.21 7.03
N LEU A 139 -17.67 11.82 6.63
CA LEU A 139 -18.29 12.93 7.35
C LEU A 139 -18.65 12.51 8.79
N LEU A 140 -19.21 11.31 8.96
CA LEU A 140 -19.53 10.80 10.29
C LEU A 140 -18.28 10.58 11.14
N GLN A 141 -17.23 9.99 10.56
CA GLN A 141 -15.93 9.84 11.22
C GLN A 141 -15.34 11.20 11.62
N LYS A 142 -15.44 12.20 10.76
CA LYS A 142 -14.98 13.55 11.01
C LYS A 142 -15.67 14.19 12.22
N ILE A 143 -16.98 14.03 12.33
CA ILE A 143 -17.74 14.50 13.50
C ILE A 143 -17.25 13.81 14.79
N LEU A 144 -16.98 12.51 14.74
CA LEU A 144 -16.40 11.78 15.88
C LEU A 144 -15.00 12.31 16.25
N ILE A 145 -14.13 12.51 15.27
CA ILE A 145 -12.78 13.03 15.51
C ILE A 145 -12.81 14.43 16.14
N ASP A 146 -13.73 15.28 15.68
CA ASP A 146 -13.93 16.61 16.27
C ASP A 146 -14.43 16.54 17.72
N SER A 147 -15.32 15.60 18.05
CA SER A 147 -15.84 15.44 19.41
C SER A 147 -14.79 14.94 20.40
N LEU A 148 -13.74 14.27 19.90
CA LEU A 148 -12.55 13.90 20.66
C LEU A 148 -11.51 15.05 20.78
N ASP A 149 -11.83 16.21 20.19
CA ASP A 149 -10.98 17.42 20.13
C ASP A 149 -9.59 17.10 19.54
N ILE A 150 -9.57 16.32 18.46
CA ILE A 150 -8.37 15.98 17.68
C ILE A 150 -8.39 16.84 16.41
N LYS A 151 -7.48 17.81 16.35
CA LYS A 151 -7.42 18.78 15.23
C LYS A 151 -6.77 18.20 13.97
N GLN A 152 -5.86 17.25 14.13
CA GLN A 152 -5.14 16.62 13.04
C GLN A 152 -4.76 15.20 13.45
N LEU A 153 -5.11 14.24 12.59
CA LEU A 153 -4.72 12.85 12.71
C LEU A 153 -3.26 12.69 12.29
N LEU A 154 -2.51 11.85 13.03
CA LEU A 154 -1.23 11.34 12.58
C LEU A 154 -1.39 10.61 11.24
N GLY A 155 -2.47 9.85 11.09
CA GLY A 155 -2.87 9.37 9.78
C GLY A 155 -4.15 8.53 9.78
N VAL A 156 -4.56 8.19 8.56
CA VAL A 156 -5.68 7.31 8.25
C VAL A 156 -5.16 6.05 7.56
N VAL A 157 -5.68 4.89 7.97
CA VAL A 157 -5.33 3.60 7.37
C VAL A 157 -6.56 2.72 7.22
N GLY A 158 -6.64 1.98 6.11
CA GLY A 158 -7.73 1.07 5.86
C GLY A 158 -7.50 0.19 4.64
N GLY A 159 -7.95 -1.05 4.74
CA GLY A 159 -7.95 -2.02 3.65
C GLY A 159 -9.27 -2.04 2.89
N SER A 160 -9.28 -2.33 1.58
CA SER A 160 -10.53 -2.53 0.82
C SER A 160 -11.44 -1.28 0.84
N LEU A 161 -12.70 -1.40 1.27
CA LEU A 161 -13.60 -0.28 1.60
C LEU A 161 -12.95 0.76 2.53
N GLY A 162 -12.11 0.30 3.46
CA GLY A 162 -11.34 1.18 4.35
C GLY A 162 -10.36 2.07 3.57
N GLY A 163 -9.82 1.58 2.46
CA GLY A 163 -8.96 2.35 1.57
C GLY A 163 -9.72 3.47 0.84
N PHE A 164 -10.96 3.23 0.43
CA PHE A 164 -11.83 4.28 -0.14
C PHE A 164 -12.09 5.38 0.87
N GLN A 165 -12.35 5.03 2.13
CA GLN A 165 -12.49 6.01 3.22
C GLN A 165 -11.20 6.81 3.42
N CYS A 166 -10.03 6.18 3.35
CA CYS A 166 -8.74 6.88 3.45
C CYS A 166 -8.53 7.88 2.30
N LEU A 167 -8.84 7.46 1.07
CA LEU A 167 -8.78 8.33 -0.11
C LEU A 167 -9.73 9.53 0.05
N GLU A 168 -10.97 9.29 0.49
CA GLU A 168 -11.96 10.35 0.72
C GLU A 168 -11.56 11.30 1.86
N TRP A 169 -10.92 10.80 2.93
CA TRP A 169 -10.32 11.65 3.97
C TRP A 169 -9.27 12.59 3.38
N ALA A 170 -8.40 12.08 2.52
CA ALA A 170 -7.31 12.84 1.93
C ALA A 170 -7.77 13.91 0.93
N THR A 171 -8.94 13.71 0.30
CA THR A 171 -9.52 14.68 -0.63
C THR A 171 -10.40 15.71 0.07
N GLN A 172 -11.24 15.30 1.03
CA GLN A 172 -12.20 16.19 1.70
C GLN A 172 -11.58 17.01 2.84
N TYR A 173 -10.66 16.42 3.60
CA TYR A 173 -10.08 17.04 4.80
C TYR A 173 -8.55 17.05 4.75
N PRO A 174 -7.93 17.61 3.69
CA PRO A 174 -6.49 17.50 3.43
C PRO A 174 -5.59 18.09 4.52
N GLU A 175 -6.07 19.06 5.28
CA GLU A 175 -5.32 19.65 6.41
C GLU A 175 -5.34 18.79 7.67
N MET A 176 -6.30 17.87 7.78
CA MET A 176 -6.57 17.12 9.01
C MET A 176 -5.87 15.77 9.08
N ILE A 177 -5.14 15.37 8.03
CA ILE A 177 -4.38 14.13 8.03
C ILE A 177 -2.92 14.41 7.66
N LYS A 178 -1.97 13.89 8.45
CA LYS A 178 -0.54 13.95 8.10
C LYS A 178 -0.15 12.84 7.15
N THR A 179 -0.70 11.63 7.35
CA THR A 179 -0.42 10.48 6.50
C THR A 179 -1.69 9.75 6.05
N CYS A 180 -1.60 9.10 4.89
CA CYS A 180 -2.66 8.28 4.31
C CYS A 180 -2.10 6.94 3.85
N LEU A 181 -2.66 5.84 4.34
CA LEU A 181 -2.23 4.46 4.07
C LEU A 181 -3.42 3.59 3.58
N PRO A 182 -3.83 3.70 2.31
CA PRO A 182 -4.75 2.75 1.68
C PRO A 182 -4.03 1.43 1.39
N ILE A 183 -4.68 0.32 1.74
CA ILE A 183 -4.16 -1.05 1.52
C ILE A 183 -5.16 -1.82 0.66
N ALA A 184 -4.70 -2.57 -0.34
CA ALA A 184 -5.56 -3.41 -1.20
C ALA A 184 -6.81 -2.64 -1.69
N SER A 185 -6.60 -1.47 -2.29
CA SER A 185 -7.66 -0.55 -2.66
C SER A 185 -7.37 0.12 -4.01
N SER A 186 -8.35 0.83 -4.53
CA SER A 186 -8.36 1.38 -5.88
C SER A 186 -9.03 2.76 -5.91
N PRO A 187 -8.95 3.51 -7.03
CA PRO A 187 -9.69 4.77 -7.13
C PRO A 187 -11.19 4.57 -7.39
N ARG A 188 -11.59 3.36 -7.80
CA ARG A 188 -12.94 2.93 -8.12
C ARG A 188 -12.99 1.41 -8.24
N LEU A 189 -14.14 0.80 -8.03
CA LEU A 189 -14.32 -0.63 -8.26
C LEU A 189 -14.17 -0.96 -9.77
N THR A 190 -13.62 -2.14 -10.08
CA THR A 190 -13.57 -2.64 -11.46
C THR A 190 -14.98 -3.02 -11.93
N THR A 191 -15.21 -3.01 -13.25
CA THR A 191 -16.48 -3.51 -13.82
C THR A 191 -16.76 -4.96 -13.42
N GLN A 192 -15.71 -5.78 -13.28
CA GLN A 192 -15.84 -7.16 -12.81
C GLN A 192 -16.26 -7.22 -11.33
N GLY A 193 -15.62 -6.43 -10.47
CA GLY A 193 -16.01 -6.29 -9.06
C GLY A 193 -17.47 -5.87 -8.92
N LEU A 194 -17.88 -4.85 -9.66
CA LEU A 194 -19.26 -4.36 -9.69
C LEU A 194 -20.25 -5.43 -10.14
N ALA A 195 -19.87 -6.28 -11.11
CA ALA A 195 -20.72 -7.39 -11.54
C ALA A 195 -20.94 -8.43 -10.42
N PHE A 196 -19.93 -8.71 -9.59
CA PHE A 196 -20.09 -9.58 -8.42
C PHE A 196 -21.04 -8.96 -7.39
N ASP A 197 -20.88 -7.66 -7.10
CA ASP A 197 -21.72 -6.95 -6.16
C ASP A 197 -23.19 -6.92 -6.61
N VAL A 198 -23.44 -6.74 -7.91
CA VAL A 198 -24.80 -6.84 -8.50
C VAL A 198 -25.40 -8.23 -8.29
N VAL A 199 -24.65 -9.30 -8.53
CA VAL A 199 -25.15 -10.68 -8.31
C VAL A 199 -25.41 -10.94 -6.82
N ALA A 200 -24.52 -10.49 -5.94
CA ALA A 200 -24.67 -10.62 -4.50
C ALA A 200 -25.94 -9.90 -3.99
N ARG A 201 -26.17 -8.64 -4.43
CA ARG A 201 -27.39 -7.90 -4.08
C ARG A 201 -28.64 -8.59 -4.63
N ASN A 202 -28.62 -9.08 -5.86
CA ASN A 202 -29.75 -9.80 -6.45
C ASN A 202 -30.07 -11.09 -5.69
N ALA A 203 -29.05 -11.80 -5.16
CA ALA A 203 -29.27 -12.98 -4.34
C ALA A 203 -30.03 -12.63 -3.04
N ILE A 204 -29.70 -11.51 -2.40
CA ILE A 204 -30.40 -11.00 -1.21
C ILE A 204 -31.83 -10.56 -1.57
N ILE A 205 -31.97 -9.70 -2.58
CA ILE A 205 -33.26 -9.08 -2.94
C ILE A 205 -34.27 -10.12 -3.43
N SER A 206 -33.79 -11.19 -4.07
CA SER A 206 -34.65 -12.28 -4.57
C SER A 206 -34.99 -13.32 -3.51
N ASP A 207 -34.45 -13.22 -2.29
CA ASP A 207 -34.81 -14.11 -1.20
C ASP A 207 -36.30 -13.88 -0.82
N PRO A 208 -37.14 -14.93 -0.75
CA PRO A 208 -38.55 -14.79 -0.39
C PRO A 208 -38.78 -14.12 0.98
N ASN A 209 -37.81 -14.21 1.88
CA ASN A 209 -37.89 -13.61 3.22
C ASN A 209 -37.31 -12.18 3.28
N PHE A 210 -36.85 -11.61 2.15
CA PHE A 210 -36.35 -10.23 2.11
C PHE A 210 -37.46 -9.20 2.35
N ASN A 211 -38.72 -9.53 2.03
CA ASN A 211 -39.88 -8.66 2.23
C ASN A 211 -39.63 -7.19 1.81
N SER A 212 -39.04 -6.99 0.63
CA SER A 212 -38.68 -5.68 0.09
C SER A 212 -37.80 -4.80 1.00
N GLY A 213 -37.09 -5.40 1.96
CA GLY A 213 -36.24 -4.71 2.94
C GLY A 213 -36.87 -4.59 4.34
N ASP A 214 -38.15 -4.91 4.50
CA ASP A 214 -38.88 -4.75 5.77
C ASP A 214 -39.05 -6.10 6.50
N TYR A 215 -37.96 -6.84 6.67
CA TYR A 215 -37.97 -8.19 7.26
C TYR A 215 -37.74 -8.24 8.79
N TYR A 216 -37.45 -7.12 9.44
CA TYR A 216 -36.93 -7.11 10.83
C TYR A 216 -37.91 -7.64 11.90
N ASP A 217 -39.22 -7.46 11.68
CA ASP A 217 -40.25 -7.91 12.62
C ASP A 217 -40.75 -9.33 12.31
N PHE A 218 -40.18 -9.99 11.29
CA PHE A 218 -40.50 -11.37 10.92
C PHE A 218 -39.51 -12.35 11.54
N GLU A 219 -39.98 -13.57 11.81
CA GLU A 219 -39.14 -14.66 12.32
C GLU A 219 -38.12 -15.11 11.28
N ASN A 220 -38.57 -15.26 10.02
CA ASN A 220 -37.71 -15.65 8.90
C ASN A 220 -37.09 -14.42 8.25
N LYS A 221 -35.77 -14.50 8.04
CA LYS A 221 -34.94 -13.45 7.43
C LYS A 221 -34.38 -13.91 6.08
N PRO A 222 -33.85 -13.00 5.24
CA PRO A 222 -33.24 -13.33 3.94
C PRO A 222 -31.86 -14.00 4.07
N ASP A 223 -31.79 -15.00 4.95
CA ASP A 223 -30.56 -15.68 5.37
C ASP A 223 -29.93 -16.45 4.20
N ILE A 224 -30.74 -17.02 3.30
CA ILE A 224 -30.24 -17.77 2.15
C ILE A 224 -29.58 -16.81 1.16
N GLY A 225 -30.25 -15.72 0.82
CA GLY A 225 -29.73 -14.69 -0.07
C GLY A 225 -28.44 -14.06 0.48
N LEU A 226 -28.40 -13.74 1.77
CA LEU A 226 -27.22 -13.18 2.43
C LEU A 226 -26.04 -14.18 2.48
N ALA A 227 -26.30 -15.46 2.75
CA ALA A 227 -25.28 -16.49 2.71
C ALA A 227 -24.70 -16.66 1.30
N LEU A 228 -25.54 -16.67 0.26
CA LEU A 228 -25.09 -16.73 -1.14
C LEU A 228 -24.23 -15.51 -1.53
N ALA A 229 -24.65 -14.31 -1.12
CA ALA A 229 -23.86 -13.08 -1.30
C ALA A 229 -22.48 -13.20 -0.63
N ARG A 230 -22.42 -13.72 0.60
CA ARG A 230 -21.14 -13.98 1.28
C ARG A 230 -20.30 -15.01 0.56
N MET A 231 -20.87 -16.12 0.11
CA MET A 231 -20.13 -17.15 -0.62
C MET A 231 -19.50 -16.58 -1.89
N LEU A 232 -20.25 -15.76 -2.64
CA LEU A 232 -19.76 -15.11 -3.84
C LEU A 232 -18.60 -14.15 -3.53
N GLY A 233 -18.78 -13.25 -2.57
CA GLY A 233 -17.70 -12.35 -2.15
C GLY A 233 -16.48 -13.10 -1.62
N HIS A 234 -16.67 -14.19 -0.88
CA HIS A 234 -15.55 -14.97 -0.34
C HIS A 234 -14.68 -15.60 -1.42
N ILE A 235 -15.25 -15.92 -2.59
CA ILE A 235 -14.48 -16.38 -3.75
C ILE A 235 -13.60 -15.24 -4.29
N THR A 236 -14.09 -14.00 -4.29
CA THR A 236 -13.34 -12.84 -4.80
C THR A 236 -12.22 -12.40 -3.86
N TYR A 237 -12.30 -12.74 -2.58
CA TYR A 237 -11.27 -12.37 -1.61
C TYR A 237 -10.02 -13.25 -1.66
N LEU A 238 -10.15 -14.46 -2.21
CA LEU A 238 -9.06 -15.44 -2.30
C LEU A 238 -8.41 -15.41 -3.69
N SER A 239 -7.13 -15.76 -3.77
CA SER A 239 -6.47 -16.00 -5.05
C SER A 239 -6.77 -17.39 -5.60
N ARG A 240 -6.45 -17.60 -6.88
CA ARG A 240 -6.49 -18.93 -7.51
C ARG A 240 -5.52 -19.89 -6.81
N GLU A 241 -4.32 -19.43 -6.49
CA GLU A 241 -3.26 -20.20 -5.84
C GLU A 241 -3.72 -20.68 -4.46
N SER A 242 -4.29 -19.78 -3.64
CA SER A 242 -4.81 -20.09 -2.31
C SER A 242 -5.97 -21.07 -2.37
N MET A 243 -6.89 -20.92 -3.33
CA MET A 243 -7.98 -21.88 -3.52
C MET A 243 -7.45 -23.27 -3.90
N ASN A 244 -6.47 -23.35 -4.80
CA ASN A 244 -5.87 -24.63 -5.19
C ASN A 244 -5.17 -25.31 -4.00
N GLU A 245 -4.32 -24.58 -3.28
CA GLU A 245 -3.59 -25.09 -2.11
C GLU A 245 -4.54 -25.62 -1.02
N LYS A 246 -5.67 -24.93 -0.81
CA LYS A 246 -6.62 -25.25 0.26
C LYS A 246 -7.56 -26.41 -0.07
N PHE A 247 -7.94 -26.59 -1.34
CA PHE A 247 -9.04 -27.49 -1.70
C PHE A 247 -8.71 -28.59 -2.71
N GLU A 248 -7.62 -28.52 -3.48
CA GLU A 248 -7.33 -29.57 -4.48
C GLU A 248 -6.90 -30.89 -3.82
N ILE A 249 -6.18 -30.82 -2.70
CA ILE A 249 -5.69 -32.02 -1.97
C ILE A 249 -6.86 -32.86 -1.44
N ASP A 250 -7.93 -32.23 -0.99
CA ASP A 250 -9.08 -32.90 -0.36
C ASP A 250 -10.40 -32.69 -1.14
N ARG A 251 -10.30 -32.36 -2.43
CA ARG A 251 -11.43 -31.94 -3.28
C ARG A 251 -12.70 -32.78 -3.16
N ASN A 252 -12.55 -34.11 -3.12
CA ASN A 252 -13.64 -35.08 -3.06
C ASN A 252 -13.98 -35.55 -1.63
N ASN A 253 -13.41 -34.93 -0.60
CA ASN A 253 -13.59 -35.26 0.81
C ASN A 253 -14.25 -34.07 1.56
N PRO A 254 -15.57 -33.84 1.36
CA PRO A 254 -16.26 -32.72 2.00
C PRO A 254 -16.34 -32.85 3.51
N ARG A 255 -16.39 -31.70 4.20
CA ARG A 255 -16.54 -31.66 5.66
C ARG A 255 -18.00 -31.96 6.04
N ASN A 256 -18.18 -32.70 7.13
CA ASN A 256 -19.51 -32.99 7.66
C ASN A 256 -20.04 -31.78 8.45
N ILE A 257 -20.74 -30.89 7.75
CA ILE A 257 -21.40 -29.70 8.33
C ILE A 257 -22.91 -29.80 8.13
N SER A 258 -23.70 -29.34 9.10
CA SER A 258 -25.16 -29.23 8.95
C SER A 258 -25.47 -27.91 8.25
N THR A 259 -26.08 -27.98 7.05
CA THR A 259 -26.46 -26.79 6.25
C THR A 259 -27.37 -27.21 5.09
N SER A 260 -28.21 -26.30 4.61
CA SER A 260 -29.10 -26.49 3.46
C SER A 260 -28.39 -26.37 2.10
N PHE A 261 -27.15 -25.86 2.08
CA PHE A 261 -26.37 -25.68 0.86
C PHE A 261 -25.63 -26.94 0.39
N GLU A 262 -25.10 -26.88 -0.83
CA GLU A 262 -24.36 -27.93 -1.53
C GLU A 262 -23.05 -28.32 -0.81
N LYS A 263 -22.71 -29.62 -0.80
CA LYS A 263 -21.54 -30.18 -0.07
C LYS A 263 -20.85 -31.35 -0.76
N LYS A 264 -21.07 -31.59 -2.05
CA LYS A 264 -20.46 -32.72 -2.76
C LYS A 264 -18.93 -32.59 -2.80
N PHE A 265 -18.43 -31.36 -2.75
CA PHE A 265 -16.99 -31.06 -2.78
C PHE A 265 -16.54 -30.31 -1.52
N SER A 266 -15.25 -30.45 -1.18
CA SER A 266 -14.61 -29.76 -0.04
C SER A 266 -14.85 -28.25 -0.07
N VAL A 267 -14.66 -27.62 -1.24
CA VAL A 267 -14.93 -26.19 -1.44
C VAL A 267 -16.40 -25.81 -1.18
N GLY A 268 -17.37 -26.63 -1.60
CA GLY A 268 -18.79 -26.39 -1.36
C GLY A 268 -19.12 -26.40 0.12
N SER A 269 -18.63 -27.41 0.85
CA SER A 269 -18.78 -27.45 2.31
C SER A 269 -18.10 -26.26 3.01
N TYR A 270 -16.93 -25.82 2.55
CA TYR A 270 -16.27 -24.66 3.13
C TYR A 270 -17.07 -23.36 2.92
N LEU A 271 -17.53 -23.11 1.70
CA LEU A 271 -18.31 -21.92 1.37
C LEU A 271 -19.64 -21.89 2.12
N ALA A 272 -20.32 -23.04 2.24
CA ALA A 272 -21.56 -23.13 2.99
C ALA A 272 -21.37 -22.76 4.47
N TYR A 273 -20.32 -23.26 5.11
CA TYR A 273 -19.96 -22.89 6.50
C TYR A 273 -19.65 -21.40 6.64
N GLN A 274 -18.91 -20.82 5.69
CA GLN A 274 -18.59 -19.38 5.69
C GLN A 274 -19.85 -18.51 5.49
N GLY A 275 -20.78 -18.96 4.65
CA GLY A 275 -22.07 -18.30 4.46
C GLY A 275 -22.91 -18.26 5.74
N GLU A 276 -23.13 -19.42 6.37
CA GLU A 276 -23.96 -19.50 7.59
C GLU A 276 -23.41 -18.67 8.74
N ARG A 277 -22.10 -18.73 9.00
CA ARG A 277 -21.49 -17.92 10.06
C ARG A 277 -21.58 -16.42 9.82
N PHE A 278 -21.65 -16.01 8.56
CA PHE A 278 -21.77 -14.61 8.22
C PHE A 278 -23.18 -14.07 8.49
N VAL A 279 -24.21 -14.87 8.22
CA VAL A 279 -25.60 -14.53 8.48
C VAL A 279 -25.84 -14.23 9.96
N GLU A 280 -25.22 -14.97 10.87
CA GLU A 280 -25.35 -14.74 12.32
C GLU A 280 -24.90 -13.34 12.74
N ARG A 281 -24.06 -12.68 11.94
CA ARG A 281 -23.23 -11.56 12.38
C ARG A 281 -23.41 -10.30 11.55
N PHE A 282 -24.19 -10.36 10.46
CA PHE A 282 -24.35 -9.29 9.49
C PHE A 282 -25.81 -9.12 9.05
N ASP A 283 -26.19 -7.90 8.67
CA ASP A 283 -27.54 -7.56 8.25
C ASP A 283 -27.62 -7.41 6.72
N ALA A 284 -28.69 -7.95 6.12
CA ALA A 284 -28.82 -8.02 4.66
C ALA A 284 -29.03 -6.64 4.01
N ASN A 285 -29.88 -5.78 4.58
CA ASN A 285 -30.03 -4.40 4.10
C ASN A 285 -28.74 -3.59 4.28
N SER A 286 -28.02 -3.79 5.37
CA SER A 286 -26.70 -3.17 5.57
C SER A 286 -25.71 -3.63 4.49
N TYR A 287 -25.70 -4.91 4.11
CA TYR A 287 -24.88 -5.40 3.00
C TYR A 287 -25.24 -4.74 1.66
N VAL A 288 -26.54 -4.64 1.35
CA VAL A 288 -27.02 -3.95 0.14
C VAL A 288 -26.62 -2.48 0.16
N THR A 289 -26.76 -1.81 1.30
CA THR A 289 -26.41 -0.40 1.50
C THR A 289 -24.91 -0.16 1.28
N LEU A 290 -24.06 -0.95 1.95
CA LEU A 290 -22.60 -0.80 1.88
C LEU A 290 -22.02 -1.18 0.52
N SER A 291 -22.51 -2.26 -0.11
CA SER A 291 -22.08 -2.64 -1.47
C SER A 291 -22.51 -1.60 -2.51
N THR A 292 -23.66 -0.95 -2.33
CA THR A 292 -24.07 0.17 -3.19
C THR A 292 -23.16 1.38 -2.98
N ALA A 293 -22.78 1.71 -1.74
CA ALA A 293 -21.84 2.80 -1.47
C ALA A 293 -20.43 2.54 -2.06
N LEU A 294 -19.97 1.29 -2.06
CA LEU A 294 -18.76 0.85 -2.73
C LEU A 294 -18.82 1.11 -4.24
N ASP A 295 -19.88 0.65 -4.90
CA ASP A 295 -20.08 0.81 -6.35
C ASP A 295 -20.15 2.28 -6.78
N LEU A 296 -20.61 3.17 -5.90
CA LEU A 296 -20.75 4.60 -6.18
C LEU A 296 -19.45 5.39 -5.98
N PHE A 297 -18.43 4.82 -5.33
CA PHE A 297 -17.15 5.50 -5.14
C PHE A 297 -16.35 5.54 -6.46
N ASP A 298 -16.06 6.74 -6.94
CA ASP A 298 -15.35 6.94 -8.20
C ASP A 298 -14.50 8.22 -8.18
N LEU A 299 -13.18 8.05 -8.05
CA LEU A 299 -12.21 9.15 -8.23
C LEU A 299 -11.81 9.37 -9.69
N GLY A 300 -12.35 8.58 -10.63
CA GLY A 300 -12.03 8.63 -12.05
C GLY A 300 -11.31 7.38 -12.54
N SER A 301 -11.43 7.10 -13.84
CA SER A 301 -10.73 6.01 -14.53
C SER A 301 -9.48 6.48 -15.28
N GLU A 302 -9.39 7.77 -15.56
CA GLU A 302 -8.32 8.39 -16.33
C GLU A 302 -7.34 9.13 -15.41
N LYS A 303 -6.04 9.11 -15.73
CA LYS A 303 -5.00 9.83 -14.96
C LYS A 303 -5.39 11.28 -14.70
N LYS A 304 -5.95 11.98 -15.69
CA LYS A 304 -6.38 13.38 -15.55
C LYS A 304 -7.43 13.58 -14.45
N GLN A 305 -8.43 12.70 -14.36
CA GLN A 305 -9.49 12.78 -13.34
C GLN A 305 -8.94 12.48 -11.95
N LEU A 306 -8.08 11.44 -11.85
CA LEU A 306 -7.41 11.10 -10.59
C LEU A 306 -6.55 12.25 -10.08
N LYS A 307 -5.78 12.89 -10.97
CA LYS A 307 -4.99 14.09 -10.64
C LYS A 307 -5.87 15.21 -10.08
N GLU A 308 -6.96 15.53 -10.76
CA GLU A 308 -7.89 16.58 -10.34
C GLU A 308 -8.46 16.29 -8.95
N ASN A 309 -8.96 15.09 -8.72
CA ASN A 309 -9.59 14.69 -7.46
C ASN A 309 -8.60 14.56 -6.30
N LEU A 310 -7.35 14.14 -6.55
CA LEU A 310 -6.30 13.99 -5.53
C LEU A 310 -5.45 15.24 -5.31
N SER A 311 -5.59 16.26 -6.17
CA SER A 311 -4.74 17.48 -6.18
C SER A 311 -4.69 18.21 -4.83
N LYS A 312 -5.81 18.23 -4.10
CA LYS A 312 -5.94 18.94 -2.82
C LYS A 312 -5.22 18.24 -1.67
N SER A 313 -4.89 16.95 -1.81
CA SER A 313 -4.23 16.19 -0.76
C SER A 313 -2.87 16.78 -0.39
N LYS A 314 -2.58 16.80 0.92
CA LYS A 314 -1.33 17.32 1.50
C LYS A 314 -0.56 16.30 2.33
N CYS A 315 -1.17 15.16 2.60
CA CYS A 315 -0.57 14.11 3.40
C CYS A 315 0.61 13.44 2.70
N LYS A 316 1.47 12.80 3.49
CA LYS A 316 2.40 11.77 3.00
C LYS A 316 1.62 10.49 2.72
N TRP A 317 1.85 9.90 1.56
CA TRP A 317 1.13 8.72 1.09
C TRP A 317 2.02 7.48 1.18
N MET A 318 1.40 6.38 1.58
CA MET A 318 1.93 5.03 1.38
C MET A 318 0.83 4.18 0.78
N ILE A 319 1.05 3.59 -0.39
CA ILE A 319 0.08 2.72 -1.05
C ILE A 319 0.60 1.28 -1.01
N ILE A 320 -0.21 0.35 -0.49
CA ILE A 320 0.14 -1.09 -0.46
C ILE A 320 -0.87 -1.87 -1.31
N SER A 321 -0.36 -2.70 -2.21
CA SER A 321 -1.15 -3.70 -2.96
C SER A 321 -0.57 -5.10 -2.80
N PHE A 322 -1.30 -6.12 -3.26
CA PHE A 322 -0.85 -7.52 -3.20
C PHE A 322 -0.88 -8.16 -4.58
N THR A 323 0.18 -8.90 -4.95
CA THR A 323 0.38 -9.40 -6.32
C THR A 323 -0.74 -10.32 -6.83
N SER A 324 -1.41 -11.05 -5.93
CA SER A 324 -2.49 -11.99 -6.28
C SER A 324 -3.89 -11.43 -6.06
N ASP A 325 -4.02 -10.16 -5.62
CA ASP A 325 -5.32 -9.51 -5.53
C ASP A 325 -5.87 -9.27 -6.94
N TRP A 326 -7.05 -9.80 -7.20
CA TRP A 326 -7.76 -9.66 -8.46
C TRP A 326 -9.10 -8.93 -8.31
N LEU A 327 -9.52 -8.64 -7.07
CA LEU A 327 -10.68 -7.80 -6.78
C LEU A 327 -10.27 -6.32 -6.85
N TYR A 328 -9.15 -5.99 -6.20
CA TYR A 328 -8.48 -4.69 -6.23
C TYR A 328 -7.06 -4.86 -6.82
N PRO A 329 -6.96 -5.06 -8.14
CA PRO A 329 -5.71 -5.46 -8.75
C PRO A 329 -4.62 -4.38 -8.61
N PRO A 330 -3.33 -4.77 -8.44
CA PRO A 330 -2.23 -3.83 -8.22
C PRO A 330 -2.13 -2.67 -9.21
N TYR A 331 -2.53 -2.86 -10.46
CA TYR A 331 -2.50 -1.79 -11.46
C TYR A 331 -3.40 -0.60 -11.07
N GLN A 332 -4.54 -0.84 -10.40
CA GLN A 332 -5.41 0.24 -9.94
C GLN A 332 -4.81 1.01 -8.76
N SER A 333 -4.12 0.33 -7.85
CA SER A 333 -3.36 1.02 -6.79
C SER A 333 -2.22 1.85 -7.40
N PHE A 334 -1.59 1.32 -8.45
CA PHE A 334 -0.56 2.04 -9.19
C PHE A 334 -1.10 3.23 -9.99
N ASP A 335 -2.34 3.20 -10.48
CA ASP A 335 -2.97 4.36 -11.13
C ASP A 335 -3.10 5.54 -10.15
N ILE A 336 -3.36 5.28 -8.86
CA ILE A 336 -3.33 6.31 -7.79
C ILE A 336 -1.92 6.86 -7.63
N VAL A 337 -0.91 5.97 -7.54
CA VAL A 337 0.50 6.35 -7.40
C VAL A 337 0.95 7.20 -8.58
N ASP A 338 0.63 6.81 -9.79
CA ASP A 338 0.95 7.54 -11.02
C ASP A 338 0.33 8.95 -11.03
N ALA A 339 -0.94 9.06 -10.63
CA ALA A 339 -1.60 10.36 -10.50
C ALA A 339 -0.91 11.26 -9.44
N LEU A 340 -0.58 10.71 -8.27
CA LEU A 340 0.10 11.43 -7.19
C LEU A 340 1.52 11.88 -7.58
N LEU A 341 2.32 11.01 -8.19
CA LEU A 341 3.67 11.32 -8.67
C LEU A 341 3.65 12.44 -9.72
N SER A 342 2.63 12.43 -10.59
CA SER A 342 2.47 13.43 -11.64
C SER A 342 2.10 14.84 -11.14
N GLU A 343 1.78 14.96 -9.86
CA GLU A 343 1.53 16.20 -9.11
C GLU A 343 2.61 16.44 -8.04
N SER A 344 3.76 15.76 -8.16
CA SER A 344 4.90 15.83 -7.24
C SER A 344 4.51 15.62 -5.76
N LYS A 345 3.51 14.77 -5.51
CA LYS A 345 3.10 14.41 -4.15
C LYS A 345 4.10 13.45 -3.52
N ASN A 346 4.23 13.52 -2.19
CA ASN A 346 5.04 12.58 -1.42
C ASN A 346 4.30 11.24 -1.31
N VAL A 347 4.61 10.31 -2.19
CA VAL A 347 4.02 8.97 -2.27
C VAL A 347 5.08 7.89 -2.38
N SER A 348 4.96 6.89 -1.51
CA SER A 348 5.66 5.61 -1.63
C SER A 348 4.68 4.50 -1.99
N TYR A 349 5.18 3.47 -2.67
CA TYR A 349 4.37 2.33 -3.12
C TYR A 349 5.10 1.01 -2.91
N CYS A 350 4.40 0.00 -2.42
CA CYS A 350 4.91 -1.36 -2.37
C CYS A 350 3.85 -2.38 -2.82
N ASN A 351 4.16 -3.14 -3.87
CA ASN A 351 3.39 -4.32 -4.25
C ASN A 351 3.91 -5.57 -3.53
N ILE A 352 3.20 -6.02 -2.52
CA ILE A 352 3.60 -7.16 -1.69
C ILE A 352 3.36 -8.45 -2.45
N LYS A 353 4.42 -9.26 -2.60
CA LYS A 353 4.31 -10.61 -3.11
C LYS A 353 3.51 -11.45 -2.12
N SER A 354 2.32 -11.84 -2.52
CA SER A 354 1.41 -12.67 -1.72
C SER A 354 0.65 -13.63 -2.61
N ASN A 355 0.32 -14.80 -2.07
CA ASN A 355 -0.58 -15.78 -2.69
C ASN A 355 -1.99 -15.72 -2.09
N SER A 356 -2.31 -14.78 -1.20
CA SER A 356 -3.56 -14.82 -0.44
C SER A 356 -4.74 -14.09 -1.08
N GLY A 357 -4.52 -13.38 -2.19
CA GLY A 357 -5.55 -12.56 -2.82
C GLY A 357 -5.80 -11.27 -2.05
N HIS A 358 -7.05 -10.80 -2.10
CA HIS A 358 -7.48 -9.57 -1.44
C HIS A 358 -7.36 -9.65 0.10
N ASP A 359 -7.63 -10.83 0.68
CA ASP A 359 -7.59 -11.03 2.13
C ASP A 359 -6.17 -10.98 2.73
N ALA A 360 -5.12 -10.83 1.92
CA ALA A 360 -3.73 -10.83 2.36
C ALA A 360 -3.45 -9.86 3.54
N PHE A 361 -4.09 -8.68 3.56
CA PHE A 361 -3.93 -7.69 4.64
C PHE A 361 -4.55 -8.10 5.99
N LEU A 362 -5.32 -9.20 6.04
CA LEU A 362 -5.92 -9.77 7.24
C LEU A 362 -5.20 -11.03 7.75
N LEU A 363 -4.17 -11.48 7.02
CA LEU A 363 -3.45 -12.71 7.29
C LEU A 363 -2.05 -12.42 7.84
N SER A 364 -1.59 -13.34 8.69
CA SER A 364 -0.24 -13.29 9.26
C SER A 364 0.86 -13.69 8.27
N THR A 365 0.52 -14.23 7.10
CA THR A 365 1.50 -14.72 6.11
C THR A 365 2.39 -13.61 5.58
N ASP A 366 1.82 -12.43 5.38
CA ASP A 366 2.50 -11.30 4.74
C ASP A 366 2.82 -10.17 5.73
N ILE A 367 2.52 -10.37 7.02
CA ILE A 367 2.63 -9.36 8.09
C ILE A 367 4.06 -8.84 8.27
N GLU A 368 5.06 -9.68 8.02
CA GLU A 368 6.47 -9.30 8.10
C GLU A 368 6.79 -8.20 7.09
N SER A 369 6.11 -8.16 5.95
CA SER A 369 6.32 -7.12 4.93
C SER A 369 5.40 -5.91 5.15
N TYR A 370 4.07 -6.07 5.03
CA TYR A 370 3.18 -4.90 5.09
C TYR A 370 3.05 -4.34 6.52
N GLY A 371 3.23 -5.17 7.54
CA GLY A 371 3.25 -4.75 8.94
C GLY A 371 4.51 -3.95 9.29
N GLU A 372 5.69 -4.34 8.77
CA GLU A 372 6.92 -3.55 8.93
C GLU A 372 6.77 -2.17 8.24
N ILE A 373 6.31 -2.15 6.99
CA ILE A 373 6.02 -0.91 6.27
C ILE A 373 5.08 -0.01 7.08
N THR A 374 3.98 -0.56 7.57
CA THR A 374 2.99 0.21 8.35
C THR A 374 3.60 0.79 9.63
N ARG A 375 4.38 -0.03 10.35
CA ARG A 375 5.07 0.38 11.59
C ARG A 375 6.00 1.56 11.34
N GLU A 376 6.88 1.42 10.36
CA GLU A 376 7.91 2.41 10.10
C GLU A 376 7.32 3.67 9.49
N PHE A 377 6.31 3.55 8.63
CA PHE A 377 5.59 4.68 8.07
C PHE A 377 4.99 5.59 9.16
N PHE A 378 4.25 5.03 10.11
CA PHE A 378 3.68 5.81 11.22
C PHE A 378 4.74 6.29 12.21
N SER A 379 5.78 5.47 12.48
CA SER A 379 6.87 5.86 13.37
C SER A 379 7.65 7.04 12.81
N ASN A 380 7.95 7.05 11.52
CA ASN A 380 8.65 8.13 10.84
C ASN A 380 7.82 9.42 10.83
N ALA A 381 6.53 9.32 10.51
CA ALA A 381 5.61 10.45 10.57
C ALA A 381 5.52 11.06 11.98
N PHE A 382 5.43 10.24 13.02
CA PHE A 382 5.35 10.70 14.40
C PHE A 382 6.67 11.31 14.90
N ASN A 383 7.81 10.76 14.47
CA ASN A 383 9.13 11.24 14.87
C ASN A 383 9.54 12.53 14.15
N PHE A 384 9.04 12.80 12.95
CA PHE A 384 9.35 14.01 12.20
C PHE A 384 9.01 15.28 12.99
N ASP A 385 7.85 15.31 13.65
CA ASP A 385 7.43 16.44 14.50
C ASP A 385 8.27 16.57 15.76
N ASN A 386 8.68 15.44 16.34
CA ASN A 386 9.55 15.43 17.51
C ASN A 386 10.99 15.88 17.20
N LYS A 387 11.49 15.64 15.97
CA LYS A 387 12.81 16.10 15.51
C LYS A 387 12.86 17.60 15.24
N LYS A 388 11.76 18.24 14.80
CA LYS A 388 11.69 19.72 14.74
C LYS A 388 11.91 20.39 16.11
N SER A 389 11.71 19.64 17.21
CA SER A 389 11.93 20.08 18.60
C SER A 389 13.34 19.78 19.16
N LYS A 390 14.11 18.87 18.53
CA LYS A 390 15.45 18.49 19.00
C LYS A 390 16.48 18.50 17.88
N ASN A 391 17.37 19.51 17.91
CA ASN A 391 18.64 19.50 17.19
C ASN A 391 19.53 18.35 17.69
N THR A 392 19.32 17.14 17.21
CA THR A 392 20.21 16.01 17.46
C THR A 392 21.22 15.88 16.32
N LYS A 393 22.49 16.15 16.65
CA LYS A 393 23.66 15.70 15.88
C LYS A 393 23.55 14.19 15.68
N VAL A 394 23.37 13.76 14.44
CA VAL A 394 23.34 12.34 14.09
C VAL A 394 24.78 11.82 14.16
N ASN A 395 24.98 10.81 15.00
CA ASN A 395 26.25 10.11 15.17
C ASN A 395 26.13 8.81 14.36
N THR A 396 26.55 8.82 13.09
CA THR A 396 26.49 7.64 12.21
C THR A 396 27.70 6.73 12.43
N LYS A 397 27.54 5.70 13.26
CA LYS A 397 28.32 4.46 13.14
C LYS A 397 27.59 3.54 12.15
N VAL A 398 27.95 3.63 10.88
CA VAL A 398 27.46 2.72 9.82
C VAL A 398 28.12 1.35 10.01
N LYS A 399 27.32 0.28 9.98
CA LYS A 399 27.80 -1.11 9.99
C LYS A 399 28.40 -1.43 8.62
N ILE A 400 29.59 -2.00 8.68
CA ILE A 400 30.56 -2.22 7.60
C ILE A 400 30.16 -3.39 6.71
N GLY A 401 30.07 -3.15 5.40
CA GLY A 401 29.77 -4.20 4.41
C GLY A 401 29.88 -3.84 2.92
N LEU A 402 30.49 -2.70 2.53
CA LEU A 402 30.95 -2.33 1.16
C LEU A 402 31.70 -0.99 1.35
N THR A 403 32.94 -1.06 1.82
CA THR A 403 33.58 0.04 2.58
C THR A 403 34.17 1.18 1.74
N ASN A 404 33.40 1.79 0.86
CA ASN A 404 33.45 3.22 0.46
C ASN A 404 32.80 3.36 -0.93
N ARG A 405 31.49 3.64 -0.97
CA ARG A 405 30.79 4.16 -2.17
C ARG A 405 31.29 5.58 -2.48
N ILE A 406 32.57 5.71 -2.82
CA ILE A 406 33.17 7.00 -3.18
C ILE A 406 32.46 7.62 -4.40
N ASP A 407 31.87 6.78 -5.25
CA ASP A 407 31.01 7.20 -6.35
C ASP A 407 29.86 8.11 -5.89
N PHE A 408 29.30 7.93 -4.69
CA PHE A 408 28.24 8.80 -4.18
C PHE A 408 28.67 10.25 -4.00
N GLN A 409 29.90 10.50 -3.51
CA GLN A 409 30.40 11.86 -3.40
C GLN A 409 30.50 12.51 -4.78
N TYR A 410 31.04 11.78 -5.76
CA TYR A 410 31.18 12.28 -7.12
C TYR A 410 29.84 12.49 -7.82
N ILE A 411 28.87 11.60 -7.59
CA ILE A 411 27.49 11.78 -8.06
C ILE A 411 26.89 13.04 -7.43
N SER A 412 27.01 13.20 -6.11
CA SER A 412 26.49 14.39 -5.41
C SER A 412 27.12 15.69 -5.93
N ASP A 413 28.41 15.70 -6.26
CA ASP A 413 29.12 16.86 -6.80
C ASP A 413 28.64 17.25 -8.22
N LEU A 414 28.00 16.34 -8.95
CA LEU A 414 27.45 16.58 -10.28
C LEU A 414 26.01 17.11 -10.26
N ILE A 415 25.31 17.01 -9.13
CA ILE A 415 23.90 17.38 -9.01
C ILE A 415 23.81 18.87 -8.61
N PRO A 416 23.11 19.72 -9.39
CA PRO A 416 22.87 21.11 -9.02
C PRO A 416 22.09 21.23 -7.70
N GLU A 417 22.40 22.21 -6.85
CA GLU A 417 21.68 22.43 -5.60
C GLU A 417 20.15 22.58 -5.81
N ASN A 418 19.35 22.02 -4.90
CA ASN A 418 17.88 22.04 -4.93
C ASN A 418 17.22 21.27 -6.08
N SER A 419 17.97 20.46 -6.84
CA SER A 419 17.40 19.59 -7.87
C SER A 419 16.40 18.56 -7.31
N THR A 420 15.40 18.26 -8.13
CA THR A 420 14.53 17.08 -8.04
C THR A 420 15.24 15.89 -8.65
N ILE A 421 15.32 14.79 -7.89
CA ILE A 421 16.20 13.66 -8.20
C ILE A 421 15.39 12.38 -8.33
N LEU A 422 15.61 11.64 -9.42
CA LEU A 422 15.08 10.30 -9.63
C LEU A 422 16.23 9.29 -9.55
N ASP A 423 16.23 8.43 -8.53
CA ASP A 423 17.25 7.38 -8.34
C ASP A 423 16.69 6.03 -8.80
N LEU A 424 17.24 5.49 -9.88
CA LEU A 424 16.76 4.29 -10.57
C LEU A 424 17.57 3.06 -10.14
N GLY A 425 16.89 2.08 -9.57
CA GLY A 425 17.56 0.97 -8.90
C GLY A 425 18.23 1.44 -7.62
N CYS A 426 17.48 2.17 -6.78
CA CYS A 426 18.02 2.87 -5.62
C CYS A 426 18.51 1.96 -4.49
N GLU A 427 18.36 0.63 -4.62
CA GLU A 427 18.71 -0.35 -3.60
C GLU A 427 18.02 0.00 -2.27
N ASN A 428 18.76 0.03 -1.17
CA ASN A 428 18.25 0.44 0.15
C ASN A 428 18.19 1.98 0.34
N GLY A 429 18.40 2.76 -0.72
CA GLY A 429 18.32 4.21 -0.70
C GLY A 429 19.53 4.91 -0.09
N GLU A 430 20.68 4.24 0.02
CA GLU A 430 21.90 4.83 0.60
C GLU A 430 22.32 6.11 -0.13
N LEU A 431 22.19 6.16 -1.47
CA LEU A 431 22.46 7.36 -2.26
C LEU A 431 21.52 8.51 -1.86
N ILE A 432 20.21 8.29 -1.88
CA ILE A 432 19.21 9.29 -1.49
C ILE A 432 19.46 9.79 -0.06
N LYS A 433 19.82 8.89 0.86
CA LYS A 433 20.16 9.26 2.23
C LYS A 433 21.39 10.17 2.28
N ASN A 434 22.45 9.87 1.53
CA ASN A 434 23.62 10.75 1.44
C ASN A 434 23.27 12.12 0.84
N LEU A 435 22.47 12.13 -0.23
CA LEU A 435 21.97 13.36 -0.85
C LEU A 435 21.13 14.20 0.13
N SER A 436 20.32 13.55 0.97
CA SER A 436 19.55 14.24 2.01
C SER A 436 20.40 14.94 3.07
N ILE A 437 21.56 14.35 3.39
CA ILE A 437 22.52 14.94 4.33
C ILE A 437 23.23 16.15 3.71
N THR A 438 23.45 16.14 2.39
CA THR A 438 24.10 17.23 1.65
C THR A 438 23.16 18.34 1.20
N GLY A 439 21.85 18.21 1.46
CA GLY A 439 20.86 19.29 1.28
C GLY A 439 19.75 19.00 0.27
N PHE A 440 19.74 17.83 -0.36
CA PHE A 440 18.71 17.45 -1.34
C PHE A 440 17.50 16.80 -0.65
N SER A 441 16.35 17.46 -0.70
CA SER A 441 15.13 16.97 -0.03
C SER A 441 14.09 16.37 -0.98
N ASN A 442 14.25 16.56 -2.29
CA ASN A 442 13.29 16.13 -3.31
C ASN A 442 13.86 14.95 -4.11
N SER A 443 13.79 13.76 -3.55
CA SER A 443 14.32 12.55 -4.18
C SER A 443 13.29 11.43 -4.20
N LEU A 444 13.19 10.74 -5.33
CA LEU A 444 12.35 9.58 -5.53
C LEU A 444 13.20 8.37 -5.92
N GLY A 445 13.14 7.31 -5.13
CA GLY A 445 13.72 6.02 -5.48
C GLY A 445 12.76 5.16 -6.30
N VAL A 446 13.30 4.36 -7.22
CA VAL A 446 12.59 3.28 -7.90
C VAL A 446 13.37 1.98 -7.70
N GLU A 447 12.69 0.95 -7.22
CA GLU A 447 13.33 -0.33 -6.90
C GLU A 447 12.38 -1.50 -7.20
N ILE A 448 12.92 -2.60 -7.71
CA ILE A 448 12.18 -3.81 -8.08
C ILE A 448 12.20 -4.87 -6.97
N ASN A 449 13.18 -4.81 -6.07
CA ASN A 449 13.32 -5.72 -4.94
C ASN A 449 12.50 -5.24 -3.74
N GLN A 450 11.49 -6.02 -3.35
CA GLN A 450 10.61 -5.71 -2.23
C GLN A 450 11.36 -5.45 -0.91
N SER A 451 12.40 -6.21 -0.57
CA SER A 451 13.13 -6.04 0.69
C SER A 451 13.86 -4.68 0.74
N ASN A 452 14.47 -4.29 -0.37
CA ASN A 452 15.12 -2.98 -0.51
C ASN A 452 14.11 -1.83 -0.41
N VAL A 453 12.91 -1.99 -1.00
CA VAL A 453 11.80 -1.04 -0.85
C VAL A 453 11.39 -0.88 0.61
N ILE A 454 11.27 -1.99 1.35
CA ILE A 454 10.96 -1.96 2.79
C ILE A 454 12.06 -1.19 3.55
N GLU A 455 13.34 -1.47 3.29
CA GLU A 455 14.46 -0.78 3.94
C GLU A 455 14.48 0.73 3.65
N CYS A 456 14.14 1.14 2.42
CA CYS A 456 13.94 2.55 2.06
C CYS A 456 12.86 3.20 2.92
N ILE A 457 11.68 2.56 3.03
CA ILE A 457 10.55 3.08 3.84
C ILE A 457 10.94 3.17 5.31
N SER A 458 11.63 2.16 5.84
CA SER A 458 12.18 2.15 7.20
C SER A 458 13.13 3.31 7.46
N SER A 459 13.85 3.75 6.42
CA SER A 459 14.75 4.91 6.45
C SER A 459 14.08 6.25 6.10
N ASP A 460 12.75 6.30 6.01
CA ASP A 460 11.94 7.47 5.62
C ASP A 460 12.18 7.97 4.19
N ILE A 461 12.67 7.10 3.30
CA ILE A 461 12.97 7.41 1.90
C ILE A 461 11.72 7.19 1.04
N GLN A 462 11.42 8.15 0.18
CA GLN A 462 10.32 8.02 -0.79
C GLN A 462 10.74 7.05 -1.89
N VAL A 463 9.95 6.00 -2.10
CA VAL A 463 10.30 4.90 -3.02
C VAL A 463 9.07 4.29 -3.68
N VAL A 464 9.20 3.91 -4.95
CA VAL A 464 8.16 3.22 -5.72
C VAL A 464 8.66 1.83 -6.10
N HIS A 465 7.94 0.80 -5.64
CA HIS A 465 8.18 -0.59 -6.03
C HIS A 465 7.71 -0.80 -7.47
N SER A 466 8.64 -0.76 -8.43
CA SER A 466 8.33 -0.96 -9.85
C SER A 466 9.55 -1.34 -10.66
N ASP A 467 9.30 -1.93 -11.82
CA ASP A 467 10.32 -2.17 -12.83
C ASP A 467 10.55 -0.91 -13.68
N LEU A 468 11.82 -0.63 -14.01
CA LEU A 468 12.22 0.58 -14.72
C LEU A 468 11.57 0.71 -16.11
N ASP A 469 11.35 -0.41 -16.82
CA ASP A 469 10.74 -0.41 -18.15
C ASP A 469 9.29 0.08 -18.14
N SER A 470 8.61 -0.06 -17.00
CA SER A 470 7.19 0.26 -16.82
C SER A 470 7.01 1.66 -16.23
N ILE A 471 7.73 1.98 -15.16
CA ILE A 471 7.59 3.25 -14.43
C ILE A 471 8.09 4.46 -15.24
N LEU A 472 9.20 4.33 -15.97
CA LEU A 472 9.74 5.46 -16.73
C LEU A 472 8.78 5.96 -17.81
N LEU A 473 7.94 5.09 -18.38
CA LEU A 473 6.92 5.46 -19.37
C LEU A 473 5.78 6.31 -18.78
N LYS A 474 5.66 6.36 -17.45
CA LYS A 474 4.58 7.04 -16.73
C LYS A 474 4.93 8.47 -16.35
N PHE A 475 6.23 8.76 -16.22
CA PHE A 475 6.73 10.10 -15.95
C PHE A 475 6.65 11.01 -17.19
N TYR A 476 6.40 12.30 -16.93
CA TYR A 476 6.38 13.32 -17.97
C TYR A 476 7.80 13.66 -18.45
N ASP A 477 7.86 14.32 -19.61
CA ASP A 477 9.12 14.88 -20.12
C ASP A 477 9.61 15.95 -19.14
N ASN A 478 10.91 15.93 -18.82
CA ASN A 478 11.55 16.87 -17.88
C ASN A 478 10.82 17.00 -16.53
N GLN A 479 10.32 15.89 -16.00
CA GLN A 479 9.67 15.86 -14.69
C GLN A 479 10.68 16.02 -13.54
N PHE A 480 11.93 15.61 -13.76
CA PHE A 480 13.02 15.69 -12.80
C PHE A 480 14.15 16.55 -13.35
N ASP A 481 14.95 17.15 -12.48
CA ASP A 481 16.15 17.86 -12.91
C ASP A 481 17.29 16.86 -13.20
N VAL A 482 17.40 15.82 -12.37
CA VAL A 482 18.43 14.78 -12.52
C VAL A 482 17.86 13.36 -12.35
N ALA A 483 18.14 12.48 -13.31
CA ALA A 483 17.96 11.03 -13.15
C ALA A 483 19.31 10.35 -12.90
N VAL A 484 19.39 9.46 -11.92
CA VAL A 484 20.61 8.73 -11.57
C VAL A 484 20.38 7.23 -11.78
N LEU A 485 21.31 6.57 -12.48
CA LEU A 485 21.40 5.13 -12.61
C LEU A 485 22.79 4.71 -12.10
N SER A 486 22.89 4.45 -10.80
CA SER A 486 24.17 4.28 -10.13
C SER A 486 24.56 2.80 -9.99
N GLN A 487 25.61 2.37 -10.70
CA GLN A 487 26.14 0.99 -10.68
C GLN A 487 25.09 -0.06 -11.09
N THR A 488 24.13 0.32 -11.93
CA THR A 488 23.00 -0.55 -12.31
C THR A 488 22.99 -0.89 -13.80
N LEU A 489 23.71 -0.13 -14.64
CA LEU A 489 23.67 -0.26 -16.11
C LEU A 489 23.91 -1.69 -16.59
N GLN A 490 24.85 -2.40 -15.95
CA GLN A 490 25.23 -3.76 -16.27
C GLN A 490 24.12 -4.80 -15.99
N SER A 491 23.15 -4.45 -15.16
CA SER A 491 21.99 -5.28 -14.82
C SER A 491 20.77 -4.96 -15.69
N ILE A 492 20.81 -3.88 -16.48
CA ILE A 492 19.71 -3.45 -17.35
C ILE A 492 19.63 -4.32 -18.60
N LYS A 493 18.44 -4.87 -18.86
CA LYS A 493 18.19 -5.71 -20.05
C LYS A 493 18.16 -4.88 -21.33
N ASN A 494 17.44 -3.76 -21.34
CA ASN A 494 17.28 -2.88 -22.50
C ASN A 494 17.90 -1.50 -22.23
N VAL A 495 19.22 -1.42 -22.33
CA VAL A 495 20.01 -0.22 -22.04
C VAL A 495 19.55 0.98 -22.88
N GLU A 496 19.36 0.79 -24.19
CA GLU A 496 18.94 1.86 -25.10
C GLU A 496 17.61 2.48 -24.68
N LYS A 497 16.61 1.64 -24.38
CA LYS A 497 15.29 2.12 -23.97
C LYS A 497 15.38 2.87 -22.64
N ILE A 498 16.09 2.34 -21.66
CA ILE A 498 16.21 2.98 -20.34
C ILE A 498 16.92 4.33 -20.45
N LEU A 499 18.08 4.40 -21.11
CA LEU A 499 18.82 5.66 -21.24
C LEU A 499 18.04 6.71 -22.04
N LYS A 500 17.34 6.31 -23.10
CA LYS A 500 16.44 7.21 -23.84
C LYS A 500 15.29 7.74 -22.97
N GLN A 501 14.76 6.91 -22.06
CA GLN A 501 13.72 7.37 -21.15
C GLN A 501 14.31 8.26 -20.04
N MET A 502 15.50 7.96 -19.54
CA MET A 502 16.19 8.79 -18.55
C MET A 502 16.39 10.22 -19.06
N THR A 503 16.95 10.39 -20.27
CA THR A 503 17.14 11.72 -20.88
C THR A 503 15.84 12.39 -21.33
N ARG A 504 14.73 11.64 -21.40
CA ARG A 504 13.39 12.21 -21.62
C ARG A 504 12.81 12.76 -20.32
N VAL A 505 12.90 12.00 -19.23
CA VAL A 505 12.22 12.34 -17.96
C VAL A 505 13.01 13.32 -17.11
N ALA A 506 14.32 13.48 -17.39
CA ALA A 506 15.18 14.41 -16.67
C ALA A 506 16.04 15.25 -17.61
N GLU A 507 16.31 16.51 -17.21
CA GLU A 507 17.19 17.42 -17.95
C GLU A 507 18.62 16.88 -18.05
N TYR A 508 19.12 16.29 -16.96
CA TYR A 508 20.41 15.61 -16.93
C TYR A 508 20.27 14.19 -16.40
N SER A 509 21.12 13.30 -16.91
CA SER A 509 21.21 11.92 -16.43
C SER A 509 22.62 11.58 -15.98
N ILE A 510 22.75 10.95 -14.82
CA ILE A 510 24.02 10.43 -14.29
C ILE A 510 23.99 8.92 -14.40
N VAL A 511 24.92 8.36 -15.16
CA VAL A 511 25.06 6.91 -15.34
C VAL A 511 26.41 6.48 -14.80
N SER A 512 26.40 5.54 -13.85
CA SER A 512 27.63 4.91 -13.38
C SER A 512 27.58 3.39 -13.51
N PHE A 513 28.74 2.80 -13.78
CA PHE A 513 28.85 1.36 -13.99
C PHE A 513 30.27 0.83 -13.72
N PRO A 514 30.42 -0.48 -13.43
CA PRO A 514 31.71 -1.13 -13.37
C PRO A 514 32.30 -1.31 -14.78
N ASN A 515 33.55 -0.90 -14.98
CA ASN A 515 34.28 -1.08 -16.25
C ASN A 515 34.82 -2.52 -16.40
N PHE A 516 34.16 -3.36 -17.20
CA PHE A 516 34.58 -4.75 -17.40
C PHE A 516 35.87 -4.91 -18.21
N ALA A 517 36.37 -3.84 -18.82
CA ALA A 517 37.66 -3.82 -19.49
C ALA A 517 38.81 -3.34 -18.58
N PHE A 518 38.60 -3.27 -17.26
CA PHE A 518 39.65 -2.98 -16.29
C PHE A 518 40.80 -4.01 -16.34
N LYS A 519 42.06 -3.55 -16.27
CA LYS A 519 43.26 -4.36 -16.53
C LYS A 519 43.31 -5.71 -15.79
N PRO A 520 43.07 -5.79 -14.47
CA PRO A 520 43.05 -7.07 -13.76
C PRO A 520 42.04 -8.07 -14.36
N MET A 521 40.88 -7.61 -14.82
CA MET A 521 39.87 -8.48 -15.45
C MET A 521 40.37 -9.04 -16.78
N ARG A 522 41.02 -8.21 -17.61
CA ARG A 522 41.62 -8.64 -18.88
C ARG A 522 42.71 -9.68 -18.64
N GLU A 523 43.58 -9.42 -17.66
CA GLU A 523 44.69 -10.30 -17.31
C GLU A 523 44.20 -11.67 -16.79
N MET A 524 43.11 -11.72 -16.01
CA MET A 524 42.52 -12.99 -15.58
C MET A 524 42.00 -13.81 -16.76
N PHE A 525 41.27 -13.19 -17.69
CA PHE A 525 40.81 -13.89 -18.90
C PHE A 525 41.99 -14.38 -19.73
N PHE A 526 42.98 -13.52 -19.97
CA PHE A 526 44.12 -13.82 -20.82
C PHE A 526 45.04 -14.89 -20.23
N ASN A 527 45.38 -14.79 -18.94
CA ASN A 527 46.34 -15.69 -18.28
C ASN A 527 45.69 -16.98 -17.77
N GLU A 528 44.45 -16.92 -17.28
CA GLU A 528 43.78 -18.06 -16.63
C GLU A 528 42.75 -18.76 -17.52
N GLY A 529 42.29 -18.12 -18.61
CA GLY A 529 41.26 -18.67 -19.48
C GLY A 529 39.89 -18.86 -18.80
N LYS A 530 39.63 -18.12 -17.72
CA LYS A 530 38.40 -18.21 -16.92
C LYS A 530 37.68 -16.88 -16.88
N ALA A 531 36.35 -16.94 -16.70
CA ALA A 531 35.54 -15.76 -16.39
C ALA A 531 36.13 -15.04 -15.16
N PRO A 532 36.54 -13.76 -15.28
CA PRO A 532 37.16 -13.01 -14.21
C PRO A 532 36.20 -12.82 -13.04
N LYS A 533 36.77 -12.83 -11.85
CA LYS A 533 36.06 -12.69 -10.60
C LYS A 533 36.92 -11.93 -9.60
N ILE A 534 36.58 -10.67 -9.37
CA ILE A 534 37.26 -9.80 -8.42
C ILE A 534 36.26 -9.41 -7.34
N LYS A 535 36.69 -9.21 -6.09
CA LYS A 535 35.79 -8.75 -5.02
C LYS A 535 35.08 -7.45 -5.42
N GLY A 536 33.88 -7.23 -4.85
CA GLY A 536 33.04 -6.07 -5.19
C GLY A 536 32.09 -6.39 -6.34
N TRP A 537 31.88 -5.44 -7.25
CA TRP A 537 30.92 -5.50 -8.37
C TRP A 537 31.16 -6.64 -9.37
N TYR A 538 32.39 -7.17 -9.39
CA TYR A 538 32.81 -8.30 -10.24
C TYR A 538 32.77 -9.65 -9.51
N GLY A 539 32.27 -9.67 -8.26
CA GLY A 539 32.47 -10.76 -7.30
C GLY A 539 31.62 -12.01 -7.53
N TYR A 540 30.91 -12.06 -8.63
CA TYR A 540 29.94 -13.11 -8.94
C TYR A 540 30.58 -14.24 -9.74
N ASN A 541 30.03 -15.45 -9.60
CA ASN A 541 30.37 -16.52 -10.53
C ASN A 541 29.66 -16.26 -11.85
N TRP A 542 30.25 -16.69 -12.97
CA TRP A 542 29.65 -16.47 -14.30
C TRP A 542 28.24 -17.05 -14.46
N TYR A 543 27.91 -18.09 -13.69
CA TYR A 543 26.60 -18.76 -13.70
C TYR A 543 25.60 -18.18 -12.69
N ASP A 544 26.01 -17.24 -11.84
CA ASP A 544 25.18 -16.65 -10.78
C ASP A 544 25.58 -15.17 -10.58
N THR A 545 25.49 -14.42 -11.66
CA THR A 545 25.81 -12.99 -11.72
C THR A 545 24.55 -12.19 -12.08
N PRO A 546 24.27 -11.06 -11.40
CA PRO A 546 23.21 -10.15 -11.80
C PRO A 546 23.59 -9.35 -13.06
N ASN A 547 24.89 -9.28 -13.39
CA ASN A 547 25.40 -8.56 -14.54
C ASN A 547 25.02 -9.30 -15.84
N VAL A 548 24.13 -8.71 -16.64
CA VAL A 548 23.67 -9.21 -17.94
C VAL A 548 24.33 -8.49 -19.12
N ARG A 549 25.06 -7.41 -18.85
CA ARG A 549 25.92 -6.66 -19.78
C ARG A 549 27.30 -6.48 -19.16
N PHE A 550 28.30 -6.31 -20.01
CA PHE A 550 29.70 -6.17 -19.59
C PHE A 550 30.36 -4.96 -20.27
N PRO A 551 29.80 -3.74 -20.10
CA PRO A 551 30.28 -2.57 -20.83
C PRO A 551 31.70 -2.17 -20.38
N SER A 552 32.49 -1.72 -21.35
CA SER A 552 33.68 -0.93 -21.10
C SER A 552 33.38 0.57 -21.15
N ILE A 553 34.35 1.39 -20.74
CA ILE A 553 34.24 2.85 -20.85
C ILE A 553 34.10 3.29 -22.31
N ASP A 554 34.84 2.64 -23.21
CA ASP A 554 34.83 3.00 -24.63
C ASP A 554 33.56 2.50 -25.32
N ASP A 555 33.05 1.32 -24.96
CA ASP A 555 31.74 0.84 -25.47
C ASP A 555 30.61 1.82 -25.13
N PHE A 556 30.63 2.40 -23.93
CA PHE A 556 29.61 3.37 -23.52
C PHE A 556 29.72 4.70 -24.26
N LYS A 557 30.96 5.16 -24.55
CA LYS A 557 31.18 6.36 -25.38
C LYS A 557 30.69 6.15 -26.80
N GLU A 558 31.07 5.03 -27.42
CA GLU A 558 30.60 4.63 -28.76
C GLU A 558 29.07 4.57 -28.79
N PHE A 559 28.45 3.96 -27.77
CA PHE A 559 27.00 3.95 -27.64
C PHE A 559 26.39 5.36 -27.57
N CYS A 560 26.98 6.29 -26.81
CA CYS A 560 26.47 7.66 -26.73
C CYS A 560 26.57 8.37 -28.08
N ASP A 561 27.70 8.22 -28.78
CA ASP A 561 27.92 8.78 -30.11
C ASP A 561 26.89 8.22 -31.12
N ASP A 562 26.71 6.90 -31.15
CA ASP A 562 25.76 6.20 -32.02
C ASP A 562 24.30 6.63 -31.80
N LYS A 563 23.96 6.98 -30.54
CA LYS A 563 22.60 7.38 -30.15
C LYS A 563 22.40 8.89 -30.09
N ASN A 564 23.42 9.68 -30.44
CA ASN A 564 23.41 11.14 -30.31
C ASN A 564 23.06 11.61 -28.89
N ILE A 565 23.62 10.94 -27.88
CA ILE A 565 23.52 11.33 -26.48
C ILE A 565 24.77 12.15 -26.16
N ASN A 566 24.58 13.35 -25.61
CA ASN A 566 25.71 14.22 -25.31
C ASN A 566 26.35 13.81 -23.99
N ILE A 567 27.66 13.62 -23.97
CA ILE A 567 28.42 13.43 -22.73
C ILE A 567 28.92 14.80 -22.26
N GLU A 568 28.32 15.34 -21.21
CA GLU A 568 28.67 16.64 -20.62
C GLU A 568 29.94 16.54 -19.77
N LYS A 569 30.03 15.49 -18.96
CA LYS A 569 31.18 15.21 -18.08
C LYS A 569 31.40 13.71 -17.94
N SER A 570 32.66 13.33 -17.77
CA SER A 570 33.06 11.96 -17.46
C SER A 570 34.05 11.93 -16.31
N LEU A 571 33.86 11.01 -15.37
CA LEU A 571 34.76 10.75 -14.26
C LEU A 571 35.10 9.26 -14.23
N TYR A 572 36.37 8.94 -14.05
CA TYR A 572 36.86 7.56 -14.02
C TYR A 572 37.57 7.31 -12.70
N LEU A 573 37.25 6.17 -12.08
CA LEU A 573 37.64 5.88 -10.70
C LEU A 573 38.40 4.55 -10.64
N ASP A 574 39.36 4.50 -9.73
CA ASP A 574 39.86 3.28 -9.12
C ASP A 574 39.27 3.25 -7.70
N THR A 575 38.16 2.52 -7.55
CA THR A 575 37.40 2.45 -6.30
C THR A 575 38.16 1.68 -5.22
N ILE A 576 39.07 0.77 -5.61
CA ILE A 576 39.92 0.01 -4.68
C ILE A 576 40.93 0.94 -3.99
N ASN A 577 41.59 1.81 -4.78
CA ASN A 577 42.62 2.72 -4.27
C ASN A 577 42.10 4.13 -3.95
N ASN A 578 40.79 4.36 -4.14
CA ASN A 578 40.12 5.63 -3.86
C ASN A 578 40.70 6.82 -4.65
N LYS A 579 40.95 6.61 -5.95
CA LYS A 579 41.62 7.59 -6.84
C LYS A 579 40.81 7.88 -8.11
N LYS A 580 40.97 9.10 -8.65
CA LYS A 580 40.56 9.42 -10.01
C LYS A 580 41.63 8.96 -11.00
N ILE A 581 41.19 8.45 -12.15
CA ILE A 581 42.04 7.99 -13.24
C ILE A 581 41.85 8.93 -14.44
N ILE A 582 42.97 9.35 -15.03
CA ILE A 582 42.99 10.24 -16.20
C ILE A 582 43.72 9.53 -17.36
N ASP A 583 44.83 8.86 -17.05
CA ASP A 583 45.64 8.16 -18.05
C ASP A 583 45.07 6.77 -18.35
N ASP A 584 44.72 6.54 -19.62
CA ASP A 584 44.13 5.29 -20.13
C ASP A 584 43.01 4.74 -19.22
N PRO A 585 41.90 5.49 -19.07
CA PRO A 585 40.87 5.15 -18.09
C PRO A 585 40.19 3.82 -18.43
N ASN A 586 40.05 3.47 -19.71
CA ASN A 586 39.44 2.20 -20.10
C ASN A 586 40.25 0.98 -19.63
N LEU A 587 41.57 1.15 -19.44
CA LEU A 587 42.44 0.13 -18.87
C LEU A 587 42.57 0.23 -17.34
N ASN A 588 42.69 1.45 -16.82
CA ASN A 588 43.15 1.70 -15.44
C ASN A 588 42.04 2.06 -14.45
N ALA A 589 40.82 2.36 -14.90
CA ALA A 589 39.68 2.61 -14.03
C ALA A 589 38.81 1.36 -13.88
N ASP A 590 38.36 1.06 -12.67
CA ASP A 590 37.44 -0.03 -12.37
C ASP A 590 35.97 0.43 -12.41
N SER A 591 35.71 1.73 -12.44
CA SER A 591 34.36 2.28 -12.58
C SER A 591 34.37 3.62 -13.31
N ALA A 592 33.24 3.93 -13.95
CA ALA A 592 33.02 5.18 -14.64
C ALA A 592 31.70 5.83 -14.22
N ILE A 593 31.67 7.15 -14.26
CA ILE A 593 30.49 7.99 -14.03
C ILE A 593 30.41 8.97 -15.20
N PHE A 594 29.25 9.04 -15.84
CA PHE A 594 28.97 9.94 -16.94
C PHE A 594 27.78 10.83 -16.59
N LEU A 595 27.91 12.13 -16.84
CA LEU A 595 26.79 13.06 -16.91
C LEU A 595 26.42 13.22 -18.39
N ILE A 596 25.17 12.91 -18.73
CA ILE A 596 24.66 12.93 -20.10
C ILE A 596 23.41 13.79 -20.23
N SER A 597 23.15 14.31 -21.44
CA SER A 597 21.95 15.07 -21.82
C SER A 597 21.37 14.57 -23.15
#